data_AF-A0AAW5EIL8-F1
#
_entry.id   AF-A0AAW5EIL8-F1
#
_cell.length_a   1.000
_cell.length_b   1.000
_cell.length_c   1.000
_cell.angle_alpha   90.00
_cell.angle_beta   90.00
_cell.angle_gamma   90.00
#
_symmetry.space_group_name_H-M   'P 1'
#
loop_
_entity.id
_entity.type
_entity.pdbx_description
1 polymer ?
#
loop_
_entity_poly.entity_id
_entity_poly.type
_entity_poly.pdbx_seq_one_letter_code
_entity_poly.pdbx_strand_id
1 'polypeptide(L)'
;MPQKRIYLYVPFKDKEKVRLLGAMWDDKEKKWFAPKSLDKNIFSQWFYPHQNKEFSFDENEVLTTFKSALENQGLIIDGSPIMDGKIHRVKTTTDKGREMSGAY
;
A
#
# COMPACT_ATOMS: atom_id res chain seq x y z
N MET A 1 -13.90 32.17 22.77
CA MET A 1 -14.20 31.41 21.53
C MET A 1 -13.36 30.15 21.51
N PRO A 2 -13.93 28.97 21.23
CA PRO A 2 -13.15 27.73 21.13
C PRO A 2 -12.14 27.86 19.99
N GLN A 3 -10.88 27.57 20.31
CA GLN A 3 -9.76 27.85 19.43
C GLN A 3 -9.60 26.74 18.38
N LYS A 4 -9.51 27.11 17.10
CA LYS A 4 -9.38 26.17 15.98
C LYS A 4 -8.03 25.44 16.04
N ARG A 5 -8.05 24.12 16.31
CA ARG A 5 -6.89 23.23 16.20
C ARG A 5 -6.63 22.92 14.72
N ILE A 6 -5.37 22.83 14.31
CA ILE A 6 -4.99 22.43 12.96
C ILE A 6 -4.47 21.00 13.03
N TYR A 7 -5.26 20.07 12.49
CA TYR A 7 -4.89 18.66 12.45
C TYR A 7 -3.96 18.36 11.28
N LEU A 8 -3.06 17.41 11.51
CA LEU A 8 -2.02 16.97 10.60
C LEU A 8 -2.29 15.52 10.16
N TYR A 9 -2.06 15.25 8.89
CA TYR A 9 -2.12 13.93 8.27
C TYR A 9 -0.73 13.29 8.29
N VAL A 10 -0.34 12.76 9.45
CA VAL A 10 1.01 12.24 9.67
C VAL A 10 1.06 10.73 9.42
N PRO A 11 1.85 10.25 8.44
CA PRO A 11 2.13 8.83 8.30
C PRO A 11 2.82 8.28 9.54
N PHE A 12 2.59 7.00 9.84
CA PHE A 12 3.22 6.37 10.99
C PHE A 12 4.75 6.50 11.00
N LYS A 13 5.38 6.47 9.82
CA LYS A 13 6.83 6.66 9.63
C LYS A 13 7.36 8.03 10.07
N ASP A 14 6.51 9.06 10.04
CA ASP A 14 6.88 10.44 10.38
C ASP A 14 6.43 10.84 11.80
N LYS A 15 5.86 9.90 12.58
CA LYS A 15 5.37 10.13 13.95
C LYS A 15 6.42 10.78 14.85
N GLU A 16 7.65 10.27 14.80
CA GLU A 16 8.74 10.81 15.63
C GLU A 16 9.18 12.18 15.15
N LYS A 17 9.22 12.42 13.83
CA LYS A 17 9.58 13.72 13.26
C LYS A 17 8.62 14.80 13.71
N VAL A 18 7.31 14.58 13.59
CA VAL A 18 6.32 15.59 14.00
C VAL A 18 6.35 15.83 15.51
N ARG A 19 6.63 14.79 16.31
CA ARG A 19 6.77 14.92 17.75
C ARG A 19 8.01 15.74 18.13
N LEU A 20 9.14 15.52 17.47
CA LEU A 20 10.36 16.30 17.66
C LEU A 20 10.18 17.76 17.24
N LEU A 21 9.41 17.99 16.17
CA LEU A 21 9.01 19.33 15.75
C LEU A 21 7.99 19.97 16.70
N GLY A 22 7.49 19.28 17.71
CA GLY A 22 6.60 19.84 18.73
C GLY A 22 5.10 19.68 18.43
N ALA A 23 4.70 18.85 17.46
CA ALA A 23 3.30 18.48 17.29
C ALA A 23 2.79 17.71 18.53
N MET A 24 1.50 17.88 18.82
CA MET A 24 0.84 17.24 19.95
C MET A 24 -0.16 16.19 19.46
N TRP A 25 -0.34 15.13 20.24
CA TRP A 25 -1.34 14.10 19.95
C TRP A 25 -2.67 14.44 20.63
N ASP A 26 -3.75 14.44 19.85
CA ASP A 26 -5.12 14.51 20.36
C ASP A 26 -5.68 13.08 20.45
N ASP A 27 -5.84 12.58 21.67
CA ASP A 27 -6.32 11.21 21.91
C ASP A 27 -7.81 11.03 21.55
N LYS A 28 -8.61 12.10 21.61
CA LYS A 28 -10.04 12.04 21.26
C LYS A 28 -10.23 11.88 19.76
N GLU A 29 -9.54 12.69 18.98
CA GLU A 29 -9.59 12.67 17.51
C GLU A 29 -8.63 11.66 16.89
N LYS A 30 -7.72 11.08 17.69
CA LYS A 30 -6.62 10.21 17.28
C LYS A 30 -5.79 10.82 16.15
N LYS A 31 -5.45 12.10 16.29
CA LYS A 31 -4.73 12.89 15.28
C LYS A 31 -3.63 13.73 15.90
N TRP A 32 -2.59 13.96 15.12
CA TRP A 32 -1.58 14.96 15.43
C TRP A 32 -2.12 16.35 15.14
N PHE A 33 -1.76 17.33 15.95
CA PHE A 33 -2.09 18.73 15.71
C PHE A 33 -0.90 19.65 16.01
N ALA A 34 -0.83 20.76 15.28
CA ALA A 34 0.18 21.79 15.50
C ALA A 34 -0.22 22.69 16.70
N PRO A 35 0.64 22.87 17.71
CA PRO A 35 0.39 23.83 18.78
C PRO A 35 0.50 25.27 18.27
N LYS A 36 -0.16 26.20 18.97
CA LYS A 36 -0.22 27.62 18.57
C LYS A 36 1.10 28.37 18.65
N SER A 37 1.99 27.93 19.53
CA SER A 37 3.29 28.56 19.77
C SER A 37 4.28 28.38 18.63
N LEU A 38 3.93 27.56 17.63
CA LEU A 38 4.83 27.10 16.61
C LEU A 38 4.35 27.54 15.22
N ASP A 39 5.29 27.89 14.34
CA ASP A 39 4.95 28.28 12.97
C ASP A 39 4.30 27.10 12.24
N LYS A 40 3.15 27.38 11.62
CA LYS A 40 2.37 26.40 10.85
C LYS A 40 3.17 25.87 9.67
N ASN A 41 4.06 26.68 9.10
CA ASN A 41 4.86 26.29 7.94
C ASN A 41 5.77 25.08 8.21
N ILE A 42 6.15 24.85 9.47
CA ILE A 42 6.94 23.67 9.90
C ILE A 42 6.21 22.36 9.57
N PHE A 43 4.88 22.36 9.59
CA PHE A 43 4.07 21.18 9.31
C PHE A 43 3.42 21.17 7.93
N SER A 44 3.87 22.03 7.02
CA SER A 44 3.33 22.18 5.66
C SER A 44 3.17 20.84 4.92
N GLN A 45 4.13 19.93 5.08
CA GLN A 45 4.13 18.61 4.48
C GLN A 45 2.97 17.69 4.95
N TRP A 46 2.41 17.93 6.14
CA TRP A 46 1.36 17.09 6.72
C TRP A 46 -0.01 17.78 6.76
N PHE A 47 -0.21 18.94 6.13
CA PHE A 47 -1.54 19.58 6.10
C PHE A 47 -2.52 18.90 5.16
N TYR A 48 -2.01 18.22 4.15
CA TYR A 48 -2.81 17.47 3.21
C TYR A 48 -2.61 15.98 3.49
N PRO A 49 -3.65 15.15 3.32
CA PRO A 49 -3.45 13.72 3.28
C PRO A 49 -2.37 13.46 2.25
N HIS A 50 -1.38 12.63 2.61
CA HIS A 50 -0.44 12.13 1.61
C HIS A 50 -1.29 11.55 0.48
N GLN A 51 -1.24 12.20 -0.68
CA GLN A 51 -1.79 11.61 -1.88
C GLN A 51 -1.13 10.24 -1.95
N ASN A 52 -1.94 9.17 -1.93
CA ASN A 52 -1.45 7.86 -2.28
C ASN A 52 -0.59 8.09 -3.52
N LYS A 53 0.70 7.73 -3.46
CA LYS A 53 1.48 7.67 -4.69
C LYS A 53 0.65 6.79 -5.61
N GLU A 54 0.04 7.39 -6.62
CA GLU A 54 -0.56 6.64 -7.71
C GLU A 54 0.63 5.88 -8.28
N PHE A 55 0.76 4.61 -7.90
CA PHE A 55 1.70 3.72 -8.53
C PHE A 55 1.13 3.51 -9.93
N SER A 56 1.61 4.32 -10.88
CA SER A 56 1.42 4.02 -12.29
C SER A 56 2.33 2.83 -12.59
N PHE A 57 1.74 1.65 -12.71
CA PHE A 57 2.41 0.49 -13.28
C PHE A 57 1.64 0.07 -14.53
N ASP A 58 2.36 -0.47 -15.51
CA ASP A 58 1.71 -1.10 -16.65
C ASP A 58 1.15 -2.46 -16.21
N GLU A 59 -0.17 -2.57 -16.16
CA GLU A 59 -0.86 -3.80 -15.79
C GLU A 59 -0.47 -4.97 -16.71
N ASN A 60 -0.22 -4.70 -18.00
CA ASN A 60 0.19 -5.74 -18.94
C ASN A 60 1.58 -6.27 -18.66
N GLU A 61 2.51 -5.39 -18.23
CA GLU A 61 3.88 -5.79 -17.86
C GLU A 61 3.85 -6.70 -16.62
N VAL A 62 3.04 -6.33 -15.61
CA VAL A 62 2.87 -7.13 -14.39
C VAL A 62 2.27 -8.50 -14.71
N LEU A 63 1.18 -8.53 -15.50
CA LEU A 63 0.53 -9.79 -15.91
C LEU A 63 1.47 -10.70 -16.69
N THR A 64 2.23 -10.13 -17.63
CA THR A 64 3.19 -10.87 -18.47
C THR A 64 4.32 -11.44 -17.62
N THR A 65 4.94 -10.61 -16.79
CA THR A 65 6.06 -11.02 -15.92
C THR A 65 5.62 -12.12 -14.96
N PHE A 66 4.44 -11.97 -14.35
CA PHE A 66 3.89 -12.95 -13.44
C PHE A 66 3.60 -14.28 -14.16
N LYS A 67 2.94 -14.22 -15.32
CA LYS A 67 2.68 -15.41 -16.14
C LYS A 67 3.96 -16.16 -16.50
N SER A 68 4.96 -15.45 -17.03
CA SER A 68 6.24 -16.06 -17.40
C SER A 68 6.95 -16.69 -16.20
N ALA A 69 6.86 -16.07 -15.02
CA ALA A 69 7.40 -16.67 -13.80
C ALA A 69 6.70 -17.99 -13.43
N LEU A 70 5.37 -18.06 -13.54
CA LEU A 70 4.59 -19.28 -13.28
C LEU A 70 4.95 -20.39 -14.29
N GLU A 71 4.98 -20.06 -15.58
CA GLU A 71 5.33 -21.00 -16.65
C GLU A 71 6.76 -21.53 -16.51
N ASN A 72 7.71 -20.67 -16.12
CA ASN A 72 9.10 -21.08 -15.83
C ASN A 72 9.20 -22.05 -14.64
N GLN A 73 8.27 -21.99 -13.69
CA GLN A 73 8.18 -22.97 -12.60
C GLN A 73 7.42 -24.26 -13.01
N GLY A 74 7.04 -24.38 -14.29
CA GLY A 74 6.38 -25.55 -14.84
C GLY A 74 4.86 -25.59 -14.62
N LEU A 75 4.25 -24.45 -14.23
CA LEU A 75 2.80 -24.29 -14.15
C LEU A 75 2.24 -23.98 -15.54
N ILE A 76 1.12 -24.58 -15.89
CA ILE A 76 0.42 -24.33 -17.16
C ILE A 76 -0.70 -23.34 -16.91
N ILE A 77 -0.55 -22.12 -17.42
CA ILE A 77 -1.52 -21.03 -17.23
C ILE A 77 -2.33 -20.81 -18.51
N ASP A 78 -3.60 -21.23 -18.47
CA ASP A 78 -4.55 -21.00 -19.56
C ASP A 78 -5.03 -19.53 -19.54
N GLY A 79 -4.45 -18.70 -20.40
CA GLY A 79 -4.79 -17.27 -20.51
C GLY A 79 -3.96 -16.36 -19.61
N SER A 80 -4.62 -15.38 -18.97
CA SER A 80 -4.00 -14.43 -18.04
C SER A 80 -4.10 -14.95 -16.60
N PRO A 81 -3.04 -14.82 -15.78
CA PRO A 81 -3.06 -15.26 -14.40
C PRO A 81 -4.01 -14.41 -13.54
N ILE A 82 -4.68 -15.05 -12.58
CA ILE A 82 -5.62 -14.36 -11.67
C ILE A 82 -4.88 -13.93 -10.40
N MET A 83 -4.77 -12.62 -10.17
CA MET A 83 -4.06 -12.04 -9.01
C MET A 83 -5.07 -11.47 -7.99
N ASP A 84 -6.05 -12.27 -7.57
CA ASP A 84 -7.11 -11.84 -6.62
C ASP A 84 -6.80 -12.16 -5.14
N GLY A 85 -5.58 -12.65 -4.86
CA GLY A 85 -5.13 -13.05 -3.53
C GLY A 85 -5.68 -14.40 -3.05
N LYS A 86 -6.43 -15.12 -3.89
CA LYS A 86 -6.84 -16.50 -3.63
C LYS A 86 -5.88 -17.47 -4.32
N ILE A 87 -5.88 -18.70 -3.84
CA ILE A 87 -5.11 -19.79 -4.43
C ILE A 87 -5.83 -20.32 -5.67
N HIS A 88 -5.15 -20.33 -6.81
CA HIS A 88 -5.62 -20.87 -8.08
C HIS A 88 -4.89 -22.16 -8.42
N ARG A 89 -5.63 -23.27 -8.55
CA ARG A 89 -5.05 -24.57 -8.93
C ARG A 89 -4.89 -24.66 -10.43
N VAL A 90 -3.74 -25.18 -10.87
CA VAL A 90 -3.41 -25.35 -12.28
C VAL A 90 -2.68 -26.66 -12.52
N LYS A 91 -2.61 -27.06 -13.79
CA LYS A 91 -1.82 -28.20 -14.21
C LYS A 91 -0.34 -27.87 -14.14
N THR A 92 0.47 -28.88 -13.91
CA THR A 92 1.91 -28.83 -14.13
C THR A 92 2.29 -29.55 -15.41
N THR A 93 3.50 -29.30 -15.92
CA THR A 93 4.05 -30.02 -17.08
C THR A 93 4.16 -31.53 -16.89
N THR A 94 4.13 -32.01 -15.64
CA THR A 94 4.21 -33.43 -15.28
C THR A 94 2.85 -34.10 -15.07
N ASP A 95 1.77 -33.32 -14.98
CA ASP A 95 0.43 -33.82 -14.65
C ASP A 95 -0.18 -34.64 -15.80
N LYS A 96 -0.95 -35.67 -15.45
CA LYS A 96 -1.70 -36.49 -16.39
C LYS A 96 -3.20 -36.37 -16.17
N GLY A 97 -3.96 -36.40 -17.27
CA GLY A 97 -5.42 -36.38 -17.23
C GLY A 97 -5.99 -35.10 -16.60
N ARG A 98 -6.66 -35.25 -15.44
CA ARG A 98 -7.38 -34.18 -14.72
C ARG A 98 -6.64 -33.69 -13.46
N GLU A 99 -5.39 -34.10 -13.28
CA GLU A 99 -4.55 -33.62 -12.19
C GLU A 99 -4.33 -32.10 -12.30
N MET A 100 -4.26 -31.43 -11.16
CA MET A 100 -3.94 -30.01 -11.02
C MET A 100 -3.02 -29.86 -9.81
N SER A 101 -1.80 -30.35 -9.93
CA SER A 101 -0.84 -30.44 -8.82
C SER A 101 -0.19 -29.09 -8.51
N GLY A 102 -0.31 -28.13 -9.42
CA GLY A 102 0.20 -26.77 -9.27
C GLY A 102 -0.80 -25.84 -8.59
N ALA A 103 -0.29 -24.82 -7.92
CA ALA A 103 -1.08 -23.73 -7.38
C ALA A 103 -0.26 -22.44 -7.32
N TYR A 104 -0.93 -21.30 -7.47
CA TYR A 104 -0.36 -19.96 -7.29
C TYR A 104 -1.34 -19.03 -6.58
#